data_AF-A0A1B6FEP4-F1
#
_entry.id   AF-A0A1B6FEP4-F1
#
_cell.length_a   1.000
_cell.length_b   1.000
_cell.length_c   1.000
_cell.angle_alpha   90.00
_cell.angle_beta   90.00
_cell.angle_gamma   90.00
#
_symmetry.space_group_name_H-M   'P 1'
#
loop_
_entity.id
_entity.type
_entity.pdbx_description
1 polymer ?
#
loop_
_entity_poly.entity_id
_entity_poly.type
_entity_poly.pdbx_seq_one_letter_code
_entity_poly.pdbx_strand_id
1 'polypeptide(L)'
;YFFSFLCILAVSPASIQRYSSVPTLTKARWSIFYVAICLYITINLTAFFGMILYARYHQCDPVAAGIIKSSSQMVPLYIMEVGRNYPGLAGLFVSGLLSA
;
A
#
# COMPACT_ATOMS: atom_id res chain seq x y z
N TYR A 1 0.68 -6.79 13.57
CA TYR A 1 0.99 -6.58 12.15
C TYR A 1 1.99 -5.44 11.95
N PHE A 2 1.65 -4.20 12.35
CA PHE A 2 2.57 -3.05 12.26
C PHE A 2 3.93 -3.30 12.94
N PHE A 3 3.93 -3.78 14.20
CA PHE A 3 5.16 -4.11 14.93
C PHE A 3 6.01 -5.18 14.22
N SER A 4 5.38 -6.24 13.70
CA SER A 4 6.06 -7.31 12.96
C SER A 4 6.72 -6.79 11.69
N PHE A 5 6.05 -5.93 10.93
CA PHE A 5 6.62 -5.31 9.73
C PHE A 5 7.79 -4.36 10.06
N LEU A 6 7.67 -3.58 11.14
CA LEU A 6 8.76 -2.74 11.65
C LEU A 6 9.98 -3.57 12.04
N CYS A 7 9.79 -4.69 12.75
CA CYS A 7 10.88 -5.59 13.12
C CYS A 7 11.58 -6.17 11.89
N ILE A 8 10.84 -6.60 10.87
CA ILE A 8 11.40 -7.13 9.62
C ILE A 8 12.26 -6.07 8.94
N LEU A 9 11.77 -4.84 8.82
CA LEU A 9 12.53 -3.75 8.21
C LEU A 9 13.75 -3.36 9.05
N ALA A 10 13.65 -3.38 10.38
CA ALA A 10 14.77 -3.08 11.27
C ALA A 10 15.90 -4.13 11.19
N VAL A 11 15.56 -5.41 11.01
CA VAL A 11 16.53 -6.51 10.93
C VAL A 11 17.00 -6.80 9.50
N SER A 12 16.25 -6.37 8.49
CA SER A 12 16.58 -6.68 7.10
C SER A 12 17.94 -6.08 6.72
N PRO A 13 18.87 -6.88 6.16
CA PRO A 13 20.23 -6.43 5.85
C PRO A 13 20.23 -5.27 4.85
N ALA A 14 19.29 -5.26 3.89
CA ALA A 14 19.10 -4.18 2.94
C ALA A 14 18.76 -2.84 3.63
N SER A 15 17.91 -2.86 4.66
CA SER A 15 17.54 -1.63 5.38
C SER A 15 18.67 -1.16 6.29
N ILE A 16 19.35 -2.09 6.97
CA ILE A 16 20.52 -1.77 7.81
C ILE A 16 21.61 -1.09 6.98
N GLN A 17 21.88 -1.61 5.78
CA GLN A 17 22.87 -1.02 4.88
C GLN A 17 22.48 0.40 4.43
N ARG A 18 21.18 0.64 4.14
CA ARG A 18 20.68 1.99 3.81
C ARG A 18 20.85 2.99 4.96
N TYR A 19 20.60 2.55 6.19
CA TYR A 19 20.81 3.41 7.37
C TYR A 19 22.30 3.68 7.63
N SER A 20 23.18 2.71 7.35
CA SER A 20 24.63 2.86 7.55
C SER A 20 25.31 3.73 6.49
N SER A 21 24.74 3.87 5.30
CA SER A 21 25.26 4.77 4.26
C SER A 21 25.00 6.26 4.54
N VAL A 22 24.20 6.58 5.56
CA VAL A 22 23.92 7.96 5.96
C VAL A 22 25.10 8.51 6.79
N PRO A 23 25.64 9.69 6.46
CA PRO A 23 26.86 10.23 7.09
C PRO A 23 26.68 10.69 8.55
N THR A 24 25.46 10.70 9.09
CA THR A 24 25.20 11.21 10.45
C THR A 24 24.13 10.39 11.16
N LEU A 25 24.42 9.91 12.37
CA LEU A 25 23.49 9.13 13.20
C LEU A 25 22.16 9.86 13.47
N THR A 26 22.19 11.17 13.63
CA THR A 26 20.97 11.98 13.83
C THR A 26 20.04 11.89 12.61
N LYS A 27 20.59 11.98 11.39
CA LYS A 27 19.81 11.87 10.15
C LYS A 27 19.27 10.46 9.96
N ALA A 28 20.06 9.44 10.30
CA ALA A 28 19.62 8.05 10.25
C ALA A 28 18.43 7.80 11.20
N ARG A 29 18.46 8.34 12.43
CA ARG A 29 17.34 8.24 13.39
C ARG A 29 16.07 8.90 12.87
N TRP A 30 16.18 10.11 12.31
CA TRP A 30 15.03 10.78 11.69
C TRP A 30 14.48 9.97 10.51
N SER A 31 15.34 9.41 9.66
CA SER A 31 14.91 8.56 8.55
C SER A 31 14.11 7.33 9.01
N ILE A 32 14.53 6.68 10.10
CA ILE A 32 13.81 5.55 10.69
C ILE A 32 12.45 5.99 11.22
N PHE A 33 12.38 7.17 11.85
CA PHE A 33 11.13 7.74 12.35
C PHE A 33 10.14 8.04 11.21
N TYR A 34 10.60 8.63 10.10
CA TYR A 34 9.76 8.85 8.92
C TYR A 34 9.25 7.54 8.32
N VAL A 35 10.11 6.51 8.24
CA VAL A 35 9.69 5.17 7.80
C VAL A 35 8.58 4.61 8.68
N ALA A 36 8.70 4.72 10.00
CA ALA A 36 7.69 4.24 10.94
C ALA A 36 6.33 4.94 10.75
N ILE A 37 6.35 6.27 10.56
CA ILE A 37 5.14 7.06 10.29
C ILE A 37 4.50 6.66 8.97
N CYS A 38 5.29 6.58 7.89
CA CYS A 38 4.77 6.19 6.57
C CYS A 38 4.12 4.81 6.60
N LEU A 39 4.74 3.83 7.27
CA LEU A 39 4.16 2.50 7.43
C LEU A 39 2.83 2.53 8.19
N TYR A 40 2.74 3.34 9.25
CA TYR A 40 1.51 3.48 10.01
C TYR A 40 0.39 4.04 9.12
N ILE A 41 0.68 5.09 8.36
CA ILE A 41 -0.28 5.72 7.45
C ILE A 41 -0.73 4.72 6.37
N THR A 42 0.19 4.01 5.72
CA THR A 42 -0.13 3.03 4.68
C THR A 42 -1.03 1.91 5.18
N ILE A 43 -0.80 1.37 6.38
CA ILE A 43 -1.66 0.32 6.95
C ILE A 43 -3.09 0.84 7.17
N ASN A 44 -3.23 2.05 7.72
CA ASN A 44 -4.54 2.67 7.93
C ASN A 44 -5.25 2.94 6.60
N LEU A 45 -4.53 3.43 5.58
CA LEU A 45 -5.07 3.66 4.25
C LEU A 45 -5.54 2.36 3.60
N THR A 46 -4.77 1.28 3.69
CA THR A 46 -5.15 -0.04 3.16
C THR A 46 -6.40 -0.58 3.85
N ALA A 47 -6.50 -0.43 5.19
CA ALA A 47 -7.70 -0.82 5.93
C ALA A 47 -8.93 0.01 5.50
N PHE A 48 -8.75 1.32 5.32
CA PHE A 48 -9.81 2.20 4.84
C PHE A 48 -10.26 1.86 3.42
N PHE A 49 -9.32 1.58 2.52
CA PHE A 49 -9.61 1.09 1.17
C PHE A 49 -10.39 -0.22 1.20
N GLY A 50 -10.01 -1.17 2.05
CA GLY A 50 -10.76 -2.42 2.24
C GLY A 50 -12.20 -2.18 2.70
N MET A 51 -12.43 -1.22 3.60
CA MET A 51 -13.78 -0.84 4.03
C MET A 51 -14.59 -0.17 2.92
N ILE A 52 -14.00 0.73 2.12
CA ILE A 52 -14.66 1.34 0.96
C ILE A 52 -15.08 0.26 -0.04
N LEU A 53 -14.17 -0.68 -0.31
CA LEU A 53 -14.40 -1.78 -1.23
C LEU A 53 -15.54 -2.67 -0.75
N TYR A 54 -15.55 -2.99 0.55
CA TYR A 54 -16.65 -3.70 1.19
C TYR A 54 -17.96 -2.93 1.07
N ALA A 55 -18.01 -1.64 1.43
CA ALA A 55 -19.22 -0.83 1.33
C ALA A 55 -19.77 -0.72 -0.10
N ARG A 56 -18.90 -0.75 -1.13
CA ARG A 56 -19.33 -0.72 -2.52
C ARG A 56 -19.81 -2.05 -3.07
N TYR A 57 -19.16 -3.15 -2.70
CA TYR A 57 -19.46 -4.47 -3.25
C TYR A 57 -20.36 -5.33 -2.34
N HIS A 58 -20.74 -4.85 -1.15
CA HIS A 58 -21.64 -5.54 -0.21
C HIS A 58 -22.99 -5.97 -0.81
N GLN A 59 -23.50 -5.23 -1.81
CA GLN A 59 -24.81 -5.51 -2.43
C GLN A 59 -24.68 -6.14 -3.82
N CYS A 60 -23.51 -6.08 -4.45
CA CYS A 60 -23.24 -6.61 -5.78
C CYS A 60 -21.81 -7.13 -5.80
N ASP A 61 -21.60 -8.35 -5.31
CA ASP A 61 -20.28 -8.97 -5.27
C ASP A 61 -19.79 -9.32 -6.69
N PRO A 62 -18.76 -8.63 -7.22
CA PRO A 62 -18.20 -8.92 -8.54
C PRO A 62 -17.42 -10.25 -8.53
N VAL A 63 -17.11 -10.76 -7.33
CA VAL A 63 -16.56 -12.10 -7.08
C VAL A 63 -17.62 -13.17 -7.29
N ALA A 64 -18.85 -12.95 -6.79
CA ALA A 64 -19.98 -13.86 -7.02
C ALA A 64 -20.51 -13.78 -8.46
N ALA A 65 -20.39 -12.61 -9.11
CA ALA A 65 -20.75 -12.40 -10.51
C ALA A 65 -19.75 -13.02 -11.52
N GLY A 66 -18.64 -13.62 -11.05
CA GLY A 66 -17.67 -14.33 -11.91
C GLY A 66 -16.78 -13.42 -12.78
N ILE A 67 -16.80 -12.10 -12.56
CA ILE A 67 -15.99 -11.13 -13.29
C ILE A 67 -14.51 -11.19 -12.85
N ILE A 68 -14.26 -11.68 -11.62
CA ILE A 68 -12.95 -11.67 -10.98
C ILE A 68 -12.63 -13.05 -10.42
N LYS A 69 -11.48 -13.63 -10.78
CA LYS A 69 -11.06 -14.98 -10.37
C LYS A 69 -10.34 -15.00 -9.01
N SER A 70 -9.95 -13.82 -8.49
CA SER A 70 -9.18 -13.68 -7.25
C SER A 70 -9.40 -12.33 -6.57
N SER A 71 -9.51 -12.32 -5.23
CA SER A 71 -9.73 -11.13 -4.41
C SER A 71 -8.69 -10.01 -4.65
N SER A 72 -7.46 -10.38 -4.99
CA SER A 72 -6.37 -9.44 -5.31
C SER A 72 -6.62 -8.58 -6.56
N GLN A 73 -7.50 -9.00 -7.48
CA GLN A 73 -7.82 -8.26 -8.70
C GLN A 73 -9.00 -7.29 -8.50
N MET A 74 -9.63 -7.28 -7.33
CA MET A 74 -10.75 -6.40 -7.02
C MET A 74 -10.34 -4.93 -6.97
N VAL A 75 -9.18 -4.63 -6.39
CA VAL A 75 -8.63 -3.27 -6.27
C VAL A 75 -8.35 -2.64 -7.65
N PRO A 76 -7.61 -3.29 -8.59
CA PRO A 76 -7.40 -2.70 -9.92
C PRO A 76 -8.70 -2.52 -10.71
N LEU A 77 -9.68 -3.42 -10.58
CA LEU A 77 -10.97 -3.26 -11.25
C LEU A 77 -11.75 -2.04 -10.71
N TYR A 78 -11.79 -1.88 -9.39
CA TYR A 78 -12.40 -0.70 -8.76
C TYR A 78 -11.74 0.60 -9.23
N ILE A 79 -10.41 0.62 -9.33
CA ILE A 79 -9.66 1.81 -9.75
C ILE A 79 -9.87 2.10 -11.24
N MET A 80 -10.02 1.09 -12.09
CA MET A 80 -10.37 1.28 -13.50
C MET A 80 -11.79 1.84 -13.66
N GLU A 81 -12.73 1.42 -12.82
CA GLU A 81 -14.11 1.93 -12.80
C GLU A 81 -14.16 3.40 -12.34
N VAL A 82 -13.43 3.74 -11.26
CA VAL A 82 -13.28 5.14 -10.79
C VAL A 82 -12.47 5.99 -11.77
N GLY A 83 -11.45 5.39 -12.41
CA GLY A 83 -10.59 6.04 -13.40
C GLY A 83 -11.35 6.48 -14.65
N ARG A 84 -12.52 5.90 -14.94
CA ARG A 84 -13.43 6.36 -16.00
C ARG A 84 -13.98 7.77 -15.71
N ASN A 85 -14.13 8.12 -14.43
CA ASN A 85 -14.52 9.48 -14.00
C ASN A 85 -13.30 10.40 -13.83
N TYR A 86 -12.10 9.85 -13.63
CA TYR A 86 -10.86 10.60 -13.40
C TYR A 86 -9.68 10.04 -14.21
N PRO A 87 -9.48 10.48 -15.48
CA PRO A 87 -8.60 9.84 -16.47
C PRO A 87 -7.07 9.87 -16.20
N GLY A 88 -6.61 10.23 -15.01
CA GLY A 88 -5.19 10.12 -14.59
C GLY A 88 -4.95 9.17 -13.42
N LEU A 89 -5.99 8.82 -12.65
CA LEU A 89 -5.86 8.08 -11.40
C LEU A 89 -5.47 6.61 -11.63
N ALA A 90 -6.00 6.00 -12.69
CA ALA A 90 -5.64 4.63 -13.07
C ALA A 90 -4.16 4.50 -13.45
N GLY A 91 -3.61 5.49 -14.19
CA GLY A 91 -2.20 5.53 -14.55
C GLY A 91 -1.29 5.64 -13.32
N LEU A 92 -1.62 6.52 -12.38
CA LEU A 92 -0.88 6.69 -11.13
C LEU A 92 -0.84 5.38 -10.32
N PHE A 93 -1.96 4.67 -10.24
CA PHE A 93 -2.03 3.39 -9.52
C PHE A 93 -1.17 2.30 -10.17
N VAL A 94 -1.24 2.16 -11.50
CA VAL A 94 -0.42 1.19 -12.24
C VAL A 94 1.06 1.51 -12.09
N SER A 95 1.46 2.79 -12.21
CA SER A 95 2.85 3.20 -11.99
C SER A 95 3.32 2.92 -10.56
N GLY A 96 2.45 3.13 -9.57
CA GLY A 96 2.75 2.81 -8.17
C GLY A 96 2.93 1.31 -7.93
N LEU A 97 2.07 0.47 -8.52
CA LEU A 97 2.16 -0.98 -8.42
C LEU A 97 3.44 -1.53 -9.06
N LEU A 98 3.88 -0.94 -10.17
CA LEU A 98 5.11 -1.35 -10.87
C LEU A 98 6.39 -0.86 -10.17
N SER A 99 6.29 0.20 -9.38
CA SER A 99 7.44 0.79 -8.66
C SER A 99 7.65 0.21 -7.26
N ALA A 100 6.63 -0.43 -6.70
CA ALA A 100 6.66 -1.11 -5.42
C ALA A 100 7.36 -2.47 -5.52
#